data_AF-X1F4Z3-F1
#
_entry.id   AF-X1F4Z3-F1
#
_cell.length_a   1.000
_cell.length_b   1.000
_cell.length_c   1.000
_cell.angle_alpha   90.00
_cell.angle_beta   90.00
_cell.angle_gamma   90.00
#
_symmetry.space_group_name_H-M   'P 1'
#
loop_
_entity.id
_entity.type
_entity.pdbx_description
1 polymer ?
#
loop_
_entity_poly.entity_id
_entity_poly.type
_entity_poly.pdbx_seq_one_letter_code
_entity_poly.pdbx_strand_id
1 'polypeptide(L)' 'MKLLSYVITISVLLTSLGQIGVDLYVPSLPAIAAALHSSAHWAQATVFIYMVGFSSSRLIYGPISDAVGRRKKNC' A
#
# COMPACT_ATOMS: atom_id res chain seq x y z
N MET A 1 -17.69 12.80 16.66
CA MET A 1 -16.41 13.39 16.18
C MET A 1 -15.19 12.57 16.58
N LYS A 2 -15.05 12.14 17.84
CA LYS A 2 -13.92 11.30 18.30
C LYS A 2 -13.72 9.99 17.52
N LEU A 3 -14.81 9.25 17.26
CA LEU A 3 -14.77 7.99 16.49
C LEU A 3 -14.28 8.20 15.04
N LEU A 4 -14.77 9.26 14.37
CA LEU A 4 -14.35 9.59 13.01
C LEU A 4 -12.85 9.93 12.97
N SER A 5 -12.36 10.70 13.94
CA SER A 5 -10.94 11.02 14.06
C SER A 5 -10.09 9.76 14.25
N TYR A 6 -10.55 8.81 15.08
CA TYR A 6 -9.82 7.57 15.34
C TYR A 6 -9.72 6.67 14.10
N VAL A 7 -10.82 6.56 13.34
CA VAL A 7 -10.86 5.79 12.07
C VAL A 7 -9.92 6.40 11.03
N ILE A 8 -9.92 7.73 10.88
CA ILE A 8 -9.01 8.41 9.95
C ILE A 8 -7.55 8.20 10.36
N THR A 9 -7.23 8.34 11.65
CA THR A 9 -5.86 8.14 12.15
C THR A 9 -5.36 6.72 11.89
N ILE A 10 -6.16 5.70 12.17
CA ILE A 10 -5.77 4.29 11.92
C ILE A 10 -5.57 4.04 10.42
N SER A 11 -6.49 4.51 9.57
CA SER A 11 -6.38 4.32 8.13
C SER A 11 -5.13 4.99 7.56
N VAL A 12 -4.81 6.21 7.99
CA VAL A 12 -3.60 6.94 7.58
C VAL A 12 -2.33 6.23 8.04
N LEU A 13 -2.29 5.74 9.28
CA LEU A 13 -1.16 4.95 9.79
C LEU A 13 -0.92 3.70 8.94
N LEU A 14 -1.99 2.97 8.62
CA LEU A 14 -1.90 1.75 7.81
C LEU A 14 -1.42 2.02 6.38
N THR A 15 -1.90 3.07 5.71
CA THR A 15 -1.42 3.42 4.36
C THR A 15 0.00 3.96 4.36
N SER A 16 0.39 4.71 5.40
CA SER A 16 1.75 5.27 5.50
C SER A 16 2.81 4.18 5.59
N LEU A 17 2.54 3.07 6.29
CA LEU A 17 3.44 1.92 6.37
C LEU A 17 3.74 1.32 4.99
N GLY A 18 2.72 1.22 4.12
CA GLY A 18 2.92 0.75 2.75
C GLY A 18 3.80 1.70 1.94
N GLN A 19 3.57 3.01 2.05
CA GLN A 19 4.33 4.02 1.31
C GLN A 19 5.80 4.07 1.74
N ILE A 20 6.07 4.00 3.04
CA ILE A 20 7.43 3.95 3.61
C ILE A 20 8.21 2.75 3.06
N GLY A 21 7.53 1.61 2.88
CA GLY A 21 8.12 0.42 2.27
C GLY A 21 8.68 0.70 0.87
N VAL A 22 7.93 1.39 0.01
CA VAL A 22 8.36 1.72 -1.36
C VAL A 22 9.56 2.67 -1.35
N ASP A 23 9.49 3.71 -0.52
CA ASP A 23 10.53 4.74 -0.44
C ASP A 23 11.87 4.17 0.05
N LEU A 24 11.83 3.13 0.89
CA LEU A 24 13.02 2.37 1.31
C LEU A 24 13.45 1.32 0.27
N TYR A 25 12.52 0.71 -0.44
CA TYR A 25 12.79 -0.40 -1.36
C TYR A 25 13.54 0.06 -2.61
N VAL A 26 13.14 1.18 -3.22
CA VAL A 26 13.75 1.70 -4.46
C VAL A 26 15.26 1.99 -4.32
N PRO A 27 15.76 2.73 -3.31
CA PRO A 27 17.20 2.97 -3.16
C PRO A 27 17.99 1.74 -2.70
N SER A 28 17.34 0.75 -2.09
CA SER A 28 17.99 -0.50 -1.64
C SER A 28 18.06 -1.59 -2.71
N LEU A 29 17.33 -1.46 -3.82
CA LEU A 29 17.40 -2.36 -4.98
C LEU A 29 18.82 -2.72 -5.44
N PRO A 30 19.76 -1.77 -5.67
CA PRO A 30 21.11 -2.12 -6.10
C PRO A 30 21.85 -2.98 -5.06
N ALA A 31 21.62 -2.75 -3.77
CA ALA A 31 22.20 -3.56 -2.70
C ALA A 31 21.57 -4.97 -2.65
N ILE A 32 20.25 -5.08 -2.84
CA ILE A 32 19.54 -6.36 -2.90
C ILE A 32 19.99 -7.17 -4.12
N ALA A 33 20.13 -6.54 -5.29
CA ALA A 33 20.60 -7.20 -6.51
C ALA A 33 22.02 -7.74 -6.36
N ALA A 34 22.92 -6.95 -5.74
CA ALA A 34 24.28 -7.37 -5.44
C ALA A 34 24.31 -8.53 -4.44
N ALA A 35 23.52 -8.46 -3.37
CA ALA A 35 23.45 -9.52 -2.34
C ALA A 35 22.86 -10.84 -2.86
N LEU A 36 21.92 -10.80 -3.80
CA LEU A 36 21.31 -11.99 -4.39
C LEU A 36 22.05 -12.52 -5.63
N HIS A 37 23.15 -11.89 -6.06
CA HIS A 37 23.85 -12.22 -7.31
C HIS A 37 22.89 -12.28 -8.52
N SER A 38 21.82 -11.49 -8.48
CA SER A 38 20.73 -11.54 -9.45
C SER A 38 20.81 -10.36 -10.40
N SER A 39 20.34 -10.53 -11.64
CA SER A 39 20.32 -9.44 -12.60
C SER A 39 19.41 -8.30 -12.13
N ALA A 40 19.77 -7.05 -12.42
CA ALA A 40 18.95 -5.87 -12.10
C ALA A 40 17.50 -5.97 -12.60
N HIS A 41 17.26 -6.75 -13.67
CA HIS A 41 15.93 -7.04 -14.20
C HIS A 41 15.00 -7.72 -13.17
N TRP A 42 15.50 -8.72 -12.44
CA TRP A 42 14.72 -9.42 -11.42
C TRP A 42 14.42 -8.54 -10.21
N ALA A 43 15.37 -7.68 -9.82
CA ALA A 43 15.17 -6.72 -8.74
C ALA A 43 14.15 -5.62 -9.12
N GLN A 44 14.10 -5.20 -10.38
CA GLN A 44 13.05 -4.29 -10.87
C GLN A 44 11.69 -4.97 -10.94
N ALA A 45 11.63 -6.26 -11.30
CA ALA A 45 10.39 -7.02 -11.37
C ALA A 45 9.69 -7.12 -10.01
N THR A 46 10.42 -7.22 -8.88
CA THR A 46 9.81 -7.28 -7.55
C THR A 46 9.08 -5.98 -7.18
N VAL A 47 9.63 -4.82 -7.56
CA VAL A 47 8.96 -3.52 -7.36
C VAL A 47 7.71 -3.41 -8.20
N PHE A 48 7.78 -3.86 -9.45
CA PHE A 48 6.62 -3.88 -10.32
C PHE A 48 5.50 -4.75 -9.74
N ILE A 49 5.83 -5.97 -9.29
CA ILE A 49 4.88 -6.88 -8.64
C ILE A 49 4.28 -6.23 -7.38
N TYR A 50 5.11 -5.59 -6.55
CA TYR A 50 4.66 -4.85 -5.38
C TYR A 50 3.67 -3.74 -5.75
N MET A 51 3.99 -2.89 -6.75
CA MET A 51 3.12 -1.79 -7.17
C MET A 51 1.79 -2.29 -7.74
N VAL A 52 1.82 -3.35 -8.56
CA VAL A 52 0.61 -3.96 -9.11
C VAL A 52 -0.26 -4.52 -8.00
N GLY A 53 0.32 -5.25 -7.04
CA GLY A 53 -0.42 -5.79 -5.89
C GLY A 53 -1.02 -4.69 -5.01
N PHE A 54 -0.24 -3.65 -4.71
CA PHE A 54 -0.68 -2.53 -3.87
C PHE A 54 -1.77 -1.67 -4.53
N SER A 55 -1.62 -1.36 -5.82
CA SER A 55 -2.64 -0.62 -6.59
C SER A 55 -3.94 -1.41 -6.75
N SER A 56 -3.83 -2.72 -7.04
CA SER A 56 -4.99 -3.62 -7.10
C SER A 56 -5.72 -3.70 -5.76
N SER A 57 -4.97 -3.72 -4.65
CA SER A 57 -5.56 -3.73 -3.30
C SER A 57 -6.39 -2.47 -3.01
N ARG A 58 -5.96 -1.30 -3.48
CA ARG A 58 -6.72 -0.05 -3.30
C ARG A 58 -8.04 -0.04 -4.07
N LEU A 59 -8.08 -0.64 -5.26
CA LEU A 59 -9.31 -0.81 -6.03
C LEU A 59 -10.34 -1.68 -5.31
N ILE A 60 -9.90 -2.62 -4.48
CA ILE A 60 -10.78 -3.49 -3.70
C ILE A 60 -11.19 -2.82 -2.38
N TYR A 61 -10.21 -2.25 -1.65
CA TYR A 61 -10.47 -1.65 -0.35
C TYR A 61 -11.33 -0.39 -0.38
N GLY A 62 -11.22 0.44 -1.43
CA GLY A 62 -12.02 1.67 -1.56
C GLY A 62 -13.53 1.38 -1.61
N PRO A 63 -14.02 0.63 -2.61
CA PRO A 63 -15.42 0.27 -2.72
C PRO A 63 -15.96 -0.53 -1.54
N ILE A 64 -15.15 -1.43 -0.95
CA ILE A 64 -15.54 -2.18 0.25
C ILE A 64 -15.71 -1.21 1.44
N SER A 65 -14.77 -0.28 1.62
CA SER A 65 -14.86 0.75 2.66
C SER A 65 -16.10 1.62 2.47
N ASP A 66 -16.41 2.02 1.23
CA ASP A 66 -17.61 2.81 0.92
C ASP A 66 -18.90 2.01 1.09
N ALA A 67 -18.91 0.73 0.74
CA ALA A 67 -20.09 -0.14 0.87
C ALA A 67 -20.42 -0.48 2.33
N VAL A 68 -19.40 -0.73 3.17
CA VAL A 68 -19.57 -1.08 4.59
C VAL A 68 -19.74 0.16 5.47
N GLY A 69 -19.08 1.27 5.12
CA GLY A 69 -19.02 2.49 5.93
C GLY A 69 -20.12 3.50 5.64
N ARG A 70 -20.74 3.49 4.44
CA ARG A 70 -21.82 4.43 4.12
C ARG A 70 -23.08 4.01 4.87
N ARG A 71 -23.27 4.57 6.07
CA ARG A 71 -24.58 4.55 6.75
C ARG A 71 -25.61 4.98 5.72
N LYS A 72 -26.60 4.12 5.46
CA LYS A 72 -27.84 4.54 4.80
C LYS A 72 -28.35 5.72 5.62
N LYS A 73 -28.30 6.93 5.05
CA LYS A 73 -29.30 7.93 5.40
C LYS A 73 -30.59 7.30 4.89
N ASN A 74 -31.30 6.61 5.79
CA ASN A 74 -32.68 6.23 5.55
C ASN A 74 -33.43 7.51 5.16
N CYS A 75 -34.30 7.38 4.17
CA CYS A 75 -35.22 8.42 3.76
C CYS A 75 -36.05 8.92 4.95
#